data_AF-A0A1Q7QTD4-F1
#
_entry.id   AF-A0A1Q7QTD4-F1
#
_cell.length_a   1.000
_cell.length_b   1.000
_cell.length_c   1.000
_cell.angle_alpha   90.00
_cell.angle_beta   90.00
_cell.angle_gamma   90.00
#
_symmetry.space_group_name_H-M   'P 1'
#
loop_
_entity.id
_entity.type
_entity.pdbx_description
1 polymer ?
#
loop_
_entity_poly.entity_id
_entity_poly.type
_entity_poly.pdbx_seq_one_letter_code
_entity_poly.pdbx_strand_id
1 'polypeptide(L)' 'MQVLDRGIFLKLKALAKSRGVTVQELIRVLVIPDWMRKSQEEIRRTEDRRRHRRLAGPARGTVHAVATVRPERRKR' A
#
# COMPACT_ATOMS: atom_id res chain seq x y z
N MET A 1 -20.38 -12.62 16.31
CA MET A 1 -21.19 -11.38 16.18
C MET A 1 -20.85 -10.48 17.35
N GLN A 2 -20.19 -9.34 17.11
CA GLN A 2 -19.96 -8.37 18.18
C GLN A 2 -21.24 -7.55 18.34
N VAL A 3 -21.81 -7.54 19.54
CA VAL A 3 -23.10 -6.91 19.82
C VAL A 3 -22.86 -5.52 20.39
N LEU A 4 -23.41 -4.50 19.73
CA LEU A 4 -23.44 -3.14 20.25
C LEU A 4 -24.56 -3.02 21.29
N ASP A 5 -24.30 -2.27 22.36
CA ASP A 5 -25.35 -1.85 23.27
C ASP A 5 -26.48 -1.14 22.51
N ARG A 6 -27.72 -1.41 22.90
CA ARG A 6 -28.92 -0.93 22.20
C ARG A 6 -29.01 0.61 22.21
N GLY A 7 -28.63 1.25 23.31
CA GLY A 7 -28.61 2.71 23.43
C GLY A 7 -27.56 3.34 22.51
N ILE A 8 -26.36 2.73 22.45
CA ILE A 8 -25.29 3.16 21.55
C ILE A 8 -25.71 3.01 20.09
N PHE A 9 -26.34 1.89 19.73
CA PHE A 9 -26.83 1.66 18.37
C PHE A 9 -27.85 2.73 17.93
N LEU A 10 -28.79 3.11 18.80
CA LEU A 10 -29.78 4.14 18.48
C LEU A 10 -29.14 5.52 18.24
N LYS A 11 -28.14 5.89 19.04
CA LYS A 11 -27.38 7.14 18.84
C LYS A 11 -26.62 7.13 17.52
N LEU A 12 -25.95 6.01 17.20
CA LEU A 12 -25.26 5.84 15.92
C LEU A 12 -26.23 5.89 14.74
N LYS A 13 -27.42 5.30 14.88
CA LYS A 13 -28.48 5.34 13.86
C LYS A 13 -28.96 6.76 13.59
N ALA A 14 -29.16 7.56 14.63
CA ALA A 14 -29.55 8.97 14.48
C ALA A 14 -28.46 9.77 13.75
N LEU A 15 -27.20 9.57 14.13
CA LEU A 15 -26.05 10.25 13.51
C LEU A 15 -25.80 9.82 12.06
N ALA A 16 -25.99 8.54 11.75
CA ALA A 16 -25.87 8.02 10.39
C ALA A 16 -26.96 8.62 9.49
N LYS A 17 -28.20 8.67 9.99
CA LYS A 17 -29.34 9.26 9.28
C LYS A 17 -29.13 10.74 8.98
N SER A 18 -28.61 11.54 9.91
CA SER A 18 -28.37 12.97 9.68
C SER A 18 -27.28 13.24 8.63
N ARG A 19 -26.38 12.28 8.41
CA ARG A 19 -25.28 12.36 7.44
C ARG A 19 -25.58 11.67 6.11
N GLY A 20 -26.76 11.05 5.96
CA GLY A 20 -27.13 10.31 4.74
C GLY A 20 -26.28 9.06 4.48
N VAL A 21 -25.72 8.45 5.54
CA VAL A 21 -24.91 7.22 5.44
C VAL A 21 -25.52 6.11 6.29
N THR A 22 -25.09 4.87 6.08
CA THR A 22 -25.47 3.73 6.92
C THR A 22 -24.68 3.71 8.24
N VAL A 23 -25.22 3.03 9.26
CA VAL A 23 -24.51 2.81 10.54
C VAL A 23 -23.18 2.07 10.31
N GLN A 24 -23.16 1.13 9.37
CA GLN A 24 -21.95 0.38 9.02
C GLN A 24 -20.88 1.29 8.39
N GLU A 25 -21.26 2.15 7.45
CA GLU A 25 -20.36 3.12 6.84
C GLU A 25 -19.82 4.12 7.87
N LEU A 26 -20.70 4.62 8.75
CA LEU A 26 -20.31 5.51 9.84
C LEU A 26 -19.26 4.87 10.76
N ILE A 27 -19.43 3.58 11.12
CA ILE A 27 -18.47 2.84 11.95
C ILE A 27 -17.14 2.64 11.21
N ARG A 28 -17.17 2.29 9.91
CA ARG A 28 -15.94 2.08 9.11
C ARG A 28 -15.11 3.36 8.96
N VAL A 29 -15.73 4.53 8.92
CA VAL A 29 -15.04 5.81 8.74
C VAL A 29 -14.44 6.33 10.06
N LEU A 30 -15.11 6.10 11.19
CA LEU A 30 -14.67 6.57 12.51
C LEU A 30 -13.70 5.61 13.22
N VAL A 31 -13.80 4.32 12.92
CA VAL A 31 -12.94 3.29 13.52
C VAL A 31 -11.96 2.83 12.46
N ILE A 32 -10.72 3.34 12.50
CA ILE A 32 -9.60 2.69 11.80
C ILE A 32 -9.10 1.61 12.76
N PRO A 33 -9.30 0.31 12.46
CA PRO A 33 -8.77 -0.76 13.28
C PRO A 33 -7.24 -0.70 13.34
N ASP A 34 -6.64 -1.11 14.45
CA ASP A 34 -5.19 -1.05 14.63
C ASP A 34 -4.41 -1.87 13.58
N TRP A 35 -5.00 -2.97 13.08
CA TRP A 35 -4.43 -3.74 11.99
C TRP A 35 -4.42 -2.96 10.66
N MET A 36 -5.42 -2.11 10.40
CA MET A 36 -5.43 -1.22 9.23
C MET A 36 -4.46 -0.07 9.39
N ARG A 37 -4.23 0.43 10.61
CA ARG A 37 -3.19 1.46 10.86
C ARG A 37 -1.81 0.95 10.45
N LYS A 38 -1.47 -0.28 10.84
CA LYS A 38 -0.19 -0.92 10.47
C LYS A 38 -0.07 -1.11 8.95
N SER A 39 -1.15 -1.52 8.29
CA SER A 39 -1.17 -1.67 6.84
C SER A 39 -0.99 -0.33 6.12
N GLN A 40 -1.65 0.74 6.57
CA GLN A 40 -1.49 2.10 6.02
C GLN A 40 -0.05 2.62 6.20
N GLU A 41 0.54 2.39 7.37
CA GLU A 41 1.95 2.71 7.66
C GLU A 41 2.90 1.95 6.72
N GLU A 42 2.66 0.66 6.49
CA GLU A 42 3.48 -0.17 5.60
C GLU A 42 3.34 0.22 4.13
N ILE A 43 2.12 0.56 3.68
CA ILE A 43 1.86 1.11 2.35
C ILE A 43 2.64 2.42 2.17
N ARG A 44 2.55 3.35 3.12
CA ARG A 44 3.31 4.62 3.10
C ARG A 44 4.82 4.39 3.06
N ARG A 45 5.36 3.52 3.92
CA ARG A 45 6.79 3.15 3.93
C ARG A 45 7.24 2.56 2.60
N THR A 46 6.39 1.75 1.97
CA THR A 46 6.69 1.13 0.68
C THR A 46 6.68 2.17 -0.45
N GLU A 47 5.73 3.10 -0.42
CA GLU A 47 5.67 4.21 -1.36
C GLU A 47 6.87 5.15 -1.20
N ASP A 48 7.26 5.49 0.03
CA ASP A 48 8.45 6.31 0.30
C ASP A 48 9.72 5.62 -0.20
N ARG A 49 9.88 4.32 0.09
CA ARG A 49 11.00 3.53 -0.46
C ARG A 49 11.02 3.53 -1.99
N ARG A 50 9.85 3.43 -2.64
CA ARG A 50 9.73 3.50 -4.10
C ARG A 50 10.08 4.90 -4.63
N ARG A 51 9.65 5.97 -3.94
CA ARG A 51 10.01 7.36 -4.27
C ARG A 51 11.51 7.59 -4.13
N HIS A 52 12.10 7.16 -3.01
CA HIS A 52 13.54 7.25 -2.78
C HIS A 52 14.34 6.46 -3.83
N ARG A 53 13.90 5.26 -4.23
CA ARG A 53 14.53 4.47 -5.31
C ARG A 53 14.42 5.15 -6.69
N ARG A 54 13.36 5.92 -6.94
CA ARG A 54 13.20 6.67 -8.20
C ARG A 54 14.10 7.90 -8.25
N LEU A 55 14.30 8.56 -7.10
CA LEU A 55 15.19 9.72 -6.98
C LEU A 55 16.67 9.31 -6.94
N ALA A 56 16.99 8.22 -6.25
CA ALA A 56 18.26 7.52 -6.36
C ALA A 56 18.23 6.62 -7.61
N GLY A 57 18.22 7.25 -8.80
CA GLY A 57 18.38 6.54 -10.07
C GLY A 57 19.58 5.58 -10.01
N PRO A 58 19.62 4.54 -10.87
CA PRO A 58 20.70 3.57 -10.83
C PRO A 58 22.02 4.33 -10.93
N ALA A 59 22.87 4.22 -9.90
CA ALA A 59 24.25 4.63 -10.01
C ALA A 59 24.76 3.95 -11.28
N ARG A 60 25.07 4.75 -12.31
CA ARG A 60 25.61 4.28 -13.58
C ARG A 60 26.96 3.61 -13.28
N GLY A 61 26.89 2.35 -12.85
CA GLY A 61 28.02 1.43 -12.81
C GLY A 61 28.30 1.02 -14.23
N THR A 62 29.21 1.77 -14.86
CA THR A 62 30.21 1.28 -15.82
C THR A 62 29.72 0.22 -16.81
N VAL A 63 29.33 0.70 -17.99
CA VAL A 63 29.30 -0.09 -19.21
C VAL A 63 30.68 -0.68 -19.48
N HIS A 64 30.87 -1.97 -19.26
CA HIS A 64 31.89 -2.76 -19.95
C HIS A 64 31.26 -4.05 -20.46
N ALA A 65 30.56 -3.94 -21.59
CA ALA A 65 30.30 -5.09 -22.43
C ALA A 65 31.64 -5.55 -23.01
N VAL A 66 32.26 -6.54 -22.36
CA VAL A 66 33.40 -7.25 -22.94
C VAL A 66 32.86 -8.07 -24.10
N ALA A 67 33.10 -7.58 -25.31
CA ALA A 67 32.92 -8.31 -26.55
C ALA A 67 33.84 -9.54 -26.53
N THR A 68 33.30 -10.73 -26.27
CA THR A 68 34.00 -11.97 -26.54
C THR A 68 33.99 -12.23 -28.05
N VAL A 69 35.14 -11.94 -28.65
CA VAL A 69 35.47 -12.23 -30.04
C VAL A 69 35.26 -13.72 -30.33
N ARG A 70 34.41 -14.03 -31.31
CA ARG A 70 34.21 -15.35 -31.89
C ARG A 70 35.45 -15.71 -32.74
N PRO A 71 36.16 -16.82 -32.49
CA PRO A 71 37.13 -17.33 -33.45
C PRO A 71 36.43 -18.29 -34.41
N GLU A 72 36.42 -17.89 -35.67
CA GLU A 72 36.14 -18.70 -36.84
C GLU A 72 37.36 -19.58 -37.18
N ARG A 73 37.11 -20.74 -37.81
CA ARG A 73 38.04 -21.71 -38.45
C ARG A 73 38.53 -22.86 -37.55
N ARG A 74 38.61 -24.12 -38.01
CA ARG A 74 38.92 -24.61 -39.36
C ARG A 74 38.54 -26.10 -39.51
N LYS A 75 38.19 -26.48 -40.74
CA LYS A 75 37.95 -27.83 -41.28
C LYS A 75 38.85 -28.96 -40.73
N ARG A 76 38.29 -30.15 -40.55
CA ARG A 76 38.74 -31.41 -41.17
C ARG A 76 37.61 -32.44 -41.15
#